data_AF-A0A316JLA2-F1
#
_entry.id   AF-A0A316JLA2-F1
#
_cell.length_a   1.000
_cell.length_b   1.000
_cell.length_c   1.000
_cell.angle_alpha   90.00
_cell.angle_beta   90.00
_cell.angle_gamma   90.00
#
_symmetry.space_group_name_H-M   'P 1'
#
loop_
_entity.id
_entity.type
_entity.pdbx_description
1 polymer ?
#
loop_
_entity_poly.entity_id
_entity_poly.type
_entity_poly.pdbx_seq_one_letter_code
_entity_poly.pdbx_strand_id
1 'polypeptide(L)'
;MVESNLTEASNKKLAAGLLAIFLGSFGVHKFVLGYNTAGLIMLLVTVLTCGIAGFVMGVIGIIEGIIYLTKTPEEFESIYIQNSKEWF
;
A
#
# COMPACT_ATOMS: atom_id res chain seq x y z
N MET A 1 12.63 22.64 1.55
CA MET A 1 12.45 21.59 2.58
C MET A 1 11.03 21.04 2.58
N VAL A 2 9.97 21.85 2.51
CA VAL A 2 8.59 21.33 2.39
C VAL A 2 8.31 20.72 1.00
N GLU A 3 8.71 21.39 -0.08
CA GLU A 3 8.52 20.87 -1.46
C GLU A 3 9.23 19.53 -1.71
N SER A 4 10.38 19.29 -1.07
CA SER A 4 11.11 18.02 -1.21
C SER A 4 10.37 16.85 -0.54
N ASN A 5 9.76 17.07 0.63
CA ASN A 5 8.98 16.04 1.33
C ASN A 5 7.70 15.68 0.57
N LEU A 6 7.00 16.68 0.00
CA LEU A 6 5.79 16.44 -0.81
C LEU A 6 6.11 15.67 -2.09
N THR A 7 7.27 15.91 -2.70
CA THR A 7 7.74 15.16 -3.87
C THR A 7 8.00 13.70 -3.51
N GLU A 8 8.64 13.43 -2.37
CA GLU A 8 8.82 12.05 -1.88
C GLU A 8 7.50 11.37 -1.54
N ALA A 9 6.59 12.05 -0.86
CA ALA A 9 5.26 11.55 -0.56
C ALA A 9 4.48 11.20 -1.83
N SER A 10 4.55 12.06 -2.85
CA SER A 10 3.93 11.82 -4.16
C SER A 10 4.53 10.59 -4.87
N ASN A 11 5.86 10.45 -4.86
CA ASN A 11 6.52 9.28 -5.45
C ASN A 11 6.14 7.97 -4.72
N LYS A 12 6.13 8.00 -3.38
CA LYS A 12 5.70 6.85 -2.57
C LYS A 12 4.22 6.54 -2.78
N LYS A 13 3.36 7.55 -2.92
CA LYS A 13 1.93 7.41 -3.25
C LYS A 13 1.74 6.68 -4.58
N LEU A 14 2.44 7.13 -5.62
CA LEU A 14 2.38 6.50 -6.94
C LEU A 14 2.90 5.06 -6.91
N ALA A 15 4.06 4.84 -6.28
CA ALA A 15 4.64 3.50 -6.14
C ALA A 15 3.71 2.56 -5.38
N ALA A 16 3.22 2.96 -4.20
CA ALA A 16 2.30 2.17 -3.40
C ALA A 16 0.97 1.91 -4.13
N GLY A 17 0.41 2.92 -4.80
CA GLY A 17 -0.83 2.80 -5.57
C GLY A 17 -0.72 1.82 -6.73
N LEU A 18 0.31 1.95 -7.57
CA LEU A 18 0.52 1.03 -8.70
C LEU A 18 0.84 -0.39 -8.23
N LEU A 19 1.70 -0.54 -7.23
CA LEU A 19 2.05 -1.86 -6.69
C LEU A 19 0.85 -2.53 -6.03
N ALA A 20 -0.07 -1.78 -5.44
CA ALA A 20 -1.28 -2.33 -4.86
C ALA A 20 -2.25 -2.85 -5.94
N ILE A 21 -2.31 -2.20 -7.11
CA ILE A 21 -3.14 -2.65 -8.23
C ILE A 21 -2.55 -3.89 -8.92
N PHE A 22 -1.25 -3.88 -9.22
CA PHE A 22 -0.62 -4.98 -9.96
C PHE A 22 -0.20 -6.16 -9.08
N LEU A 23 0.30 -5.88 -7.88
CA LEU A 23 0.91 -6.84 -6.95
C LEU A 23 0.20 -6.84 -5.58
N GLY A 24 -1.05 -6.36 -5.51
CA GLY A 24 -1.82 -6.25 -4.27
C GLY A 24 -2.05 -7.58 -3.56
N SER A 25 -2.22 -8.68 -4.30
CA SER A 25 -2.37 -10.02 -3.73
C SER A 25 -1.15 -10.49 -2.94
N PHE A 26 0.03 -9.94 -3.22
CA PHE A 26 1.27 -10.23 -2.51
C PHE A 26 1.56 -9.22 -1.37
N GLY A 27 0.81 -8.12 -1.29
CA GLY A 27 1.00 -7.08 -0.27
C GLY A 27 2.25 -6.21 -0.46
N VAL A 28 2.83 -6.19 -1.66
CA VAL A 28 4.11 -5.48 -1.92
C VAL A 28 4.02 -3.97 -1.66
N HIS A 29 2.85 -3.37 -1.91
CA HIS A 29 2.60 -1.96 -1.64
C HIS A 29 2.78 -1.56 -0.18
N LYS A 30 2.56 -2.48 0.78
CA LYS A 30 2.76 -2.24 2.21
C LYS A 30 4.23 -2.09 2.57
N PHE A 31 5.11 -2.85 1.93
CA PHE A 31 6.55 -2.77 2.17
C PHE A 31 7.15 -1.43 1.70
N VAL A 32 6.58 -0.83 0.65
CA VAL A 32 7.00 0.51 0.17
C VAL A 32 6.73 1.60 1.20
N LEU A 33 5.69 1.42 2.02
CA LEU A 33 5.33 2.31 3.11
C LEU A 33 6.04 1.98 4.43
N GLY A 34 6.83 0.89 4.46
CA GLY A 34 7.51 0.42 5.68
C GLY A 34 6.65 -0.47 6.58
N TYR A 35 5.43 -0.84 6.15
CA TYR A 35 4.52 -1.71 6.89
C TYR A 35 4.86 -3.19 6.68
N ASN A 36 6.04 -3.59 7.14
CA ASN A 36 6.57 -4.94 6.94
C ASN A 36 5.66 -6.01 7.55
N THR A 37 5.05 -5.75 8.71
CA THR A 37 4.12 -6.68 9.36
C THR A 37 2.86 -6.89 8.52
N ALA A 38 2.20 -5.82 8.08
CA ALA A 38 1.00 -5.91 7.25
C ALA A 38 1.28 -6.58 5.90
N GLY A 39 2.39 -6.20 5.24
CA GLY A 39 2.82 -6.82 4.00
C GLY A 39 3.12 -8.32 4.15
N LEU A 40 3.77 -8.71 5.25
CA LEU A 40 4.06 -10.11 5.54
C LEU A 40 2.77 -10.91 5.84
N ILE A 41 1.79 -10.31 6.51
CA ILE A 41 0.48 -10.94 6.72
C ILE A 41 -0.20 -11.22 5.37
N MET A 42 -0.25 -10.24 4.46
CA MET A 42 -0.82 -10.46 3.12
C MET A 42 -0.08 -11.56 2.36
N LEU A 43 1.25 -11.54 2.38
CA LEU A 43 2.09 -12.55 1.74
C LEU A 43 1.82 -13.95 2.32
N LEU A 44 1.86 -14.10 3.64
CA LEU A 44 1.65 -15.38 4.32
C LEU A 44 0.24 -15.90 4.10
N VAL A 45 -0.80 -15.04 4.12
CA VAL A 45 -2.17 -15.47 3.82
C VAL A 45 -2.27 -15.98 2.39
N THR A 46 -1.70 -15.27 1.42
CA THR A 46 -1.70 -15.70 0.02
C THR A 46 -0.91 -17.00 -0.17
N VAL A 47 0.25 -17.17 0.47
CA VAL A 47 1.10 -18.36 0.33
C VAL A 47 0.53 -19.58 1.09
N LEU A 48 0.10 -19.42 2.35
CA LEU A 48 -0.42 -20.51 3.19
C LEU A 48 -1.75 -21.06 2.67
N THR A 49 -2.52 -20.24 1.95
CA THR A 49 -3.75 -20.68 1.29
C THR A 49 -3.53 -21.19 -0.12
N CYS A 50 -2.27 -21.42 -0.54
CA CYS A 50 -1.90 -21.81 -1.90
C CYS A 50 -2.48 -20.89 -2.98
N GLY A 51 -2.62 -19.59 -2.69
CA GLY A 51 -3.19 -18.58 -3.59
C GLY A 51 -4.71 -18.49 -3.58
N ILE A 52 -5.43 -19.35 -2.83
CA ILE A 52 -6.90 -19.34 -2.79
C ILE A 52 -7.41 -18.04 -2.15
N ALA A 53 -6.81 -17.58 -1.06
CA ALA A 53 -7.14 -16.27 -0.47
C ALA A 53 -6.48 -15.10 -1.21
N GLY A 54 -5.66 -15.37 -2.24
CA GLY A 54 -5.02 -14.36 -3.07
C GLY A 54 -6.03 -13.49 -3.82
N PHE A 55 -7.22 -14.02 -4.13
CA PHE A 55 -8.29 -13.21 -4.73
C PHE A 55 -8.81 -12.15 -3.76
N VAL A 56 -9.07 -12.51 -2.50
CA VAL A 56 -9.53 -11.58 -1.46
C VAL A 56 -8.45 -10.53 -1.16
N MET A 57 -7.19 -10.95 -1.02
CA MET A 57 -6.07 -10.04 -0.81
C MET A 57 -5.83 -9.13 -2.03
N GLY A 58 -6.05 -9.64 -3.24
CA GLY A 58 -6.00 -8.85 -4.47
C GLY A 58 -7.08 -7.77 -4.51
N VAL A 59 -8.31 -8.10 -4.13
CA VAL A 59 -9.41 -7.10 -4.03
C VAL A 59 -9.07 -6.02 -3.00
N ILE A 60 -8.56 -6.40 -1.83
CA ILE A 60 -8.09 -5.45 -0.81
C ILE A 60 -7.00 -4.53 -1.39
N GLY A 61 -5.99 -5.12 -2.05
CA GLY A 61 -4.92 -4.37 -2.68
C GLY A 61 -5.41 -3.39 -3.75
N ILE A 62 -6.37 -3.78 -4.60
CA ILE A 62 -6.96 -2.87 -5.60
C ILE A 62 -7.68 -1.70 -4.92
N ILE A 63 -8.48 -1.97 -3.87
CA ILE A 63 -9.19 -0.91 -3.14
C ILE A 63 -8.19 0.06 -2.52
N GLU A 64 -7.16 -0.44 -1.84
CA GLU A 64 -6.10 0.39 -1.26
C GLU A 64 -5.32 1.17 -2.33
N GLY A 65 -5.03 0.55 -3.47
CA GLY A 65 -4.39 1.21 -4.60
C GLY A 65 -5.19 2.40 -5.12
N ILE A 66 -6.51 2.25 -5.26
CA ILE A 66 -7.40 3.35 -5.64
C ILE A 66 -7.42 4.44 -4.55
N ILE A 67 -7.48 4.06 -3.27
CA ILE A 67 -7.45 5.02 -2.16
C ILE A 67 -6.16 5.84 -2.20
N TYR A 68 -5.01 5.20 -2.37
CA TYR A 68 -3.72 5.88 -2.43
C TYR A 68 -3.65 6.82 -3.64
N LEU A 69 -4.09 6.38 -4.81
CA LEU A 69 -4.03 7.19 -6.02
C LEU A 69 -4.99 8.38 -5.99
N THR A 70 -6.14 8.26 -5.33
CA THR A 70 -7.15 9.33 -5.23
C THR A 70 -6.88 10.35 -4.13
N LYS A 71 -6.00 10.06 -3.16
CA LYS A 71 -5.60 11.00 -2.11
C LYS A 71 -4.65 12.10 -2.60
N THR A 72 -4.71 13.28 -1.99
CA THR A 72 -3.66 14.30 -2.26
C THR A 72 -2.33 13.88 -1.62
N PRO A 73 -1.17 14.38 -2.10
CA PRO A 73 0.13 14.06 -1.50
C PRO A 73 0.21 14.40 0.00
N GLU A 74 -0.41 15.50 0.43
CA GLU A 74 -0.42 15.97 1.83
C GLU A 74 -1.27 15.04 2.71
N GLU A 75 -2.45 14.66 2.23
CA GLU A 75 -3.31 13.70 2.93
C GLU A 75 -2.64 12.32 3.00
N PHE A 76 -1.98 11.89 1.92
CA PHE A 76 -1.29 10.63 1.88
C PHE A 76 -0.13 10.59 2.89
N GLU A 77 0.67 11.65 2.94
CA GLU A 77 1.78 11.77 3.89
C GLU A 77 1.27 11.74 5.34
N SER A 78 0.27 12.56 5.65
CA SER A 78 -0.28 12.61 7.02
C SER A 78 -0.87 11.27 7.45
N ILE A 79 -1.63 10.58 6.59
CA ILE A 79 -2.32 9.35 6.96
C ILE A 79 -1.38 8.13 6.94
N TYR A 80 -0.57 7.97 5.88
CA TYR A 80 0.17 6.75 5.61
C TYR A 80 1.69 6.85 5.82
N ILE A 81 2.24 8.05 6.05
CA ILE A 81 3.65 8.20 6.40
C ILE A 81 3.77 8.60 7.88
N GLN A 82 3.00 9.59 8.34
CA GLN A 82 3.08 10.09 9.71
C GLN A 82 2.26 9.24 10.69
N ASN A 83 0.98 8.97 10.37
CA ASN A 83 0.10 8.19 11.25
C ASN A 83 0.25 6.67 11.07
N SER A 84 1.09 6.23 10.12
CA SER A 84 1.37 4.81 9.87
C SER A 84 0.11 3.94 9.77
N LYS A 85 -0.94 4.43 9.09
CA LYS A 85 -2.18 3.69 8.92
C LYS A 85 -1.97 2.45 8.05
N GLU A 86 -1.87 1.30 8.71
CA GLU A 86 -1.50 0.03 8.05
C GLU A 86 -2.59 -0.53 7.14
N TRP A 87 -3.86 -0.24 7.38
CA TRP A 87 -5.00 -0.78 6.61
C TRP A 87 -6.04 0.31 6.38
N PHE A 88 -6.57 0.36 5.14
CA PHE A 88 -7.64 1.28 4.68
C PHE A 88 -7.63 2.64 5.36
#